data_AF-U4UBV5-F1
#
_entry.id   AF-U4UBV5-F1
#
_cell.length_a   1.000
_cell.length_b   1.000
_cell.length_c   1.000
_cell.angle_alpha   90.00
_cell.angle_beta   90.00
_cell.angle_gamma   90.00
#
_symmetry.space_group_name_H-M   'P 1'
#
loop_
_entity.id
_entity.type
_entity.pdbx_description
1 polymer ?
#
loop_
_entity_poly.entity_id
_entity_poly.type
_entity_poly.pdbx_seq_one_letter_code
_entity_poly.pdbx_strand_id
1 'polypeptide(L)'
;MLRTDVWKEMRQLDDLIQNMTVHFQEEQFNYSNICAKWMDECFQNDILNLEYIMDEVEAGERNLTFPLTLNTVTFDVHALPVFFGGTEVSEDGLVISVPSVQLVYFGNADNKKIDALGGAWEEGFLNLIEQVQDIENRFKHIRIARFASKTLDHELEKNARSVIPYFTSTFVIMAIFSVVTCMMTDWVRSKPWLGLLGNISAAMATLCAFGICMYADVDFIGINLAAPFLMIGVGIDDTFVMLAAWRRTSIKTPVPQRMAEMLGEAAVSITITSVTDFFSFGIGIFSPFPSVTIFCIYSGAATLLLFIWHLTFFAGCVAVSGYCEQKNLHSVFCFKVEPVSLSEDRCWLYKVFCSGGVNPNDMDNPKDNTEHGLMVFFRDYFAVFLSNGFVKVLVILIFGCYLAGAGYGVTQIEEGLERRKVAKNGSYAIEFFDREDDYYREFPYSEDSLGNTVF
;
A
#
# COMPACT_ATOMS: atom_id res chain seq x y z
N MET A 1 20.42 -33.38 6.65
CA MET A 1 20.16 -33.22 8.10
C MET A 1 20.52 -34.45 8.95
N LEU A 2 20.98 -35.58 8.38
CA LEU A 2 21.25 -36.82 9.14
C LEU A 2 22.71 -36.97 9.66
N ARG A 3 23.37 -35.89 10.06
CA ARG A 3 24.75 -35.94 10.59
C ARG A 3 24.77 -35.52 12.05
N THR A 4 25.55 -36.16 12.91
CA THR A 4 25.60 -35.86 14.34
C THR A 4 25.94 -34.39 14.61
N ASP A 5 26.87 -33.80 13.86
CA ASP A 5 27.28 -32.40 14.04
C ASP A 5 26.13 -31.42 13.83
N VAL A 6 25.21 -31.73 12.91
CA VAL A 6 24.02 -30.90 12.63
C VAL A 6 23.05 -30.97 13.82
N TRP A 7 22.87 -32.13 14.42
CA TRP A 7 21.98 -32.31 15.58
C TRP A 7 22.52 -31.65 16.84
N LYS A 8 23.84 -31.66 17.03
CA LYS A 8 24.50 -30.88 18.09
C LYS A 8 24.28 -29.37 17.92
N GLU A 9 24.42 -28.86 16.69
CA GLU A 9 24.11 -27.45 16.39
C GLU A 9 22.63 -27.13 16.59
N MET A 10 21.71 -28.03 16.21
CA MET A 10 20.27 -27.87 16.43
C MET A 10 19.91 -27.84 17.93
N ARG A 11 20.51 -28.69 18.77
CA ARG A 11 20.27 -28.65 20.21
C ARG A 11 20.83 -27.39 20.86
N GLN A 12 22.01 -26.93 20.43
CA GLN A 12 22.54 -25.65 20.89
C GLN A 12 21.64 -24.48 20.50
N LEU A 13 21.03 -24.51 19.32
CA LEU A 13 20.05 -23.53 18.89
C LEU A 13 18.81 -23.54 19.80
N ASP A 14 18.25 -24.71 20.08
CA ASP A 14 17.09 -24.86 20.96
C ASP A 14 17.38 -24.38 22.38
N ASP A 15 18.54 -24.73 22.94
CA ASP A 15 18.99 -24.25 24.26
C ASP A 15 19.10 -22.72 24.31
N LEU A 16 19.56 -22.08 23.22
CA LEU A 16 19.62 -20.62 23.13
C LEU A 16 18.23 -19.99 23.11
N ILE A 17 17.29 -20.57 22.36
CA ILE A 17 15.91 -20.07 22.23
C ILE A 17 15.16 -20.26 23.56
N GLN A 18 15.28 -21.42 24.21
CA GLN A 18 14.58 -21.67 25.48
C GLN A 18 15.10 -20.79 26.63
N ASN A 19 16.41 -20.55 26.67
CA ASN A 19 17.05 -19.76 27.73
C ASN A 19 17.10 -18.26 27.46
N MET A 20 16.59 -17.78 26.33
CA MET A 20 16.61 -16.35 26.04
C MET A 20 15.71 -15.59 27.01
N THR A 21 16.25 -14.52 27.58
CA THR A 21 15.56 -13.64 28.51
C THR A 21 15.10 -12.39 27.77
N VAL A 22 13.79 -12.15 27.74
CA VAL A 22 13.20 -10.96 27.13
C VAL A 22 12.71 -10.02 28.22
N HIS A 23 12.92 -8.73 28.02
CA HIS A 23 12.48 -7.67 28.94
C HIS A 23 11.27 -6.93 28.36
N PHE A 24 10.13 -6.96 29.07
CA PHE A 24 8.94 -6.19 28.67
C PHE A 24 8.26 -5.59 29.90
N GLN A 25 8.04 -4.27 29.89
CA GLN A 25 7.31 -3.53 30.93
C GLN A 25 7.72 -3.91 32.38
N GLU A 26 9.03 -3.97 32.64
CA GLU A 26 9.67 -4.31 33.94
C GLU A 26 9.69 -5.80 34.34
N GLU A 27 9.05 -6.69 33.58
CA GLU A 27 9.12 -8.14 33.80
C GLU A 27 10.20 -8.76 32.88
N GLN A 28 11.08 -9.60 33.44
CA GLN A 28 11.94 -10.52 32.69
C GLN A 28 11.25 -11.87 32.61
N PHE A 29 11.19 -12.44 31.41
CA PHE A 29 10.57 -13.74 31.19
C PHE A 29 11.26 -14.52 30.08
N ASN A 30 11.10 -15.84 30.12
CA ASN A 30 11.63 -16.79 29.15
C ASN A 30 10.48 -17.53 28.46
N TYR A 31 10.80 -18.38 27.48
CA TYR A 31 9.81 -19.18 26.77
C TYR A 31 8.91 -20.01 27.71
N SER A 32 9.48 -20.57 28.78
CA SER A 32 8.74 -21.38 29.77
C SER A 32 7.60 -20.63 30.48
N ASN A 33 7.64 -19.30 30.49
CA ASN A 33 6.61 -18.47 31.11
C ASN A 33 5.41 -18.20 30.18
N ILE A 34 5.63 -18.24 28.87
CA ILE A 34 4.64 -17.85 27.85
C ILE A 34 4.19 -19.03 26.98
N CYS A 35 4.87 -20.17 27.05
CA CYS A 35 4.56 -21.34 26.25
C CYS A 35 3.10 -21.80 26.44
N ALA A 36 2.53 -22.42 25.41
CA ALA A 36 1.31 -23.19 25.55
C ALA A 36 1.60 -24.42 26.44
N LYS A 37 0.82 -24.58 27.51
CA LYS A 37 1.00 -25.65 28.49
C LYS A 37 -0.05 -26.74 28.34
N TRP A 38 0.40 -27.98 28.28
CA TRP A 38 -0.45 -29.16 28.42
C TRP A 38 -0.09 -29.85 29.73
N MET A 39 -1.06 -29.97 30.65
CA MET A 39 -0.83 -30.55 31.99
C MET A 39 0.37 -29.90 32.74
N ASP A 40 0.47 -28.57 32.68
CA ASP A 40 1.56 -27.74 33.24
C ASP A 40 2.94 -27.84 32.57
N GLU A 41 3.08 -28.64 31.51
CA GLU A 41 4.32 -28.74 30.73
C GLU A 41 4.22 -28.00 29.39
N CYS A 42 5.28 -27.27 29.03
CA CYS A 42 5.37 -26.64 27.71
C CYS A 42 5.53 -27.69 26.61
N PHE A 43 5.04 -27.41 25.41
CA PHE A 43 5.43 -28.17 24.24
C PHE A 43 6.96 -28.11 24.03
N GLN A 44 7.58 -29.28 23.89
CA GLN A 44 9.00 -29.45 23.60
C GLN A 44 9.19 -30.08 22.22
N ASN A 45 10.30 -29.73 21.57
CA ASN A 45 10.66 -30.32 20.28
C ASN A 45 11.26 -31.71 20.49
N ASP A 46 10.41 -32.70 20.75
CA ASP A 46 10.80 -34.09 21.04
C ASP A 46 11.69 -34.70 19.95
N ILE A 47 11.56 -34.22 18.70
CA ILE A 47 12.40 -34.63 17.58
C ILE A 47 13.89 -34.53 17.91
N LEU A 48 14.31 -33.53 18.70
CA LEU A 48 15.68 -33.32 19.14
C LEU A 48 16.25 -34.50 19.95
N ASN A 49 15.41 -35.35 20.54
CA ASN A 49 15.84 -36.57 21.24
C ASN A 49 16.47 -37.60 20.29
N LEU A 50 16.29 -37.48 18.97
CA LEU A 50 16.98 -38.32 18.01
C LEU A 50 18.50 -38.15 18.05
N GLU A 51 19.05 -37.06 18.59
CA GLU A 51 20.49 -36.86 18.74
C GLU A 51 21.19 -38.08 19.38
N TYR A 52 20.55 -38.73 20.37
CA TYR A 52 21.12 -39.89 21.06
C TYR A 52 21.37 -41.10 20.15
N ILE A 53 20.64 -41.20 19.03
CA ILE A 53 20.79 -42.29 18.06
C ILE A 53 21.43 -41.81 16.75
N MET A 54 21.74 -40.52 16.61
CA MET A 54 22.28 -39.98 15.36
C MET A 54 23.67 -40.52 15.00
N ASP A 55 24.49 -40.85 16.00
CA ASP A 55 25.81 -41.48 15.77
C ASP A 55 25.66 -42.86 15.09
N GLU A 56 24.66 -43.66 15.51
CA GLU A 56 24.34 -44.97 14.90
C GLU A 56 23.76 -44.80 13.49
N VAL A 57 22.95 -43.77 13.29
CA VAL A 57 22.33 -43.46 12.00
C VAL A 57 23.37 -42.97 10.98
N GLU A 58 24.30 -42.10 11.40
CA GLU A 58 25.38 -41.62 10.54
C GLU A 58 26.37 -42.74 10.18
N ALA A 59 26.62 -43.68 11.11
CA ALA A 59 27.42 -44.87 10.85
C ALA A 59 26.73 -45.92 9.95
N GLY A 60 25.43 -45.75 9.67
CA GLY A 60 24.62 -46.71 8.90
C GLY A 60 24.32 -48.01 9.65
N GLU A 61 24.55 -48.03 10.97
CA GLU A 61 24.22 -49.17 11.84
C GLU A 61 22.71 -49.25 12.10
N ARG A 62 22.01 -48.13 11.92
CA ARG A 62 20.60 -47.99 12.21
C ARG A 62 19.88 -47.12 11.20
N ASN A 63 18.75 -47.62 10.69
CA ASN A 63 17.93 -46.90 9.73
C ASN A 63 16.69 -46.29 10.41
N LEU A 64 16.32 -45.10 9.99
CA LEU A 64 15.07 -44.44 10.39
C LEU A 64 13.93 -44.92 9.47
N THR A 65 12.76 -45.20 10.04
CA THR A 65 11.59 -45.68 9.30
C THR A 65 10.55 -44.57 9.19
N PHE A 66 10.03 -44.34 7.99
CA PHE A 66 8.97 -43.37 7.73
C PHE A 66 7.60 -44.08 7.76
N PRO A 67 6.53 -43.47 8.33
CA PRO A 67 6.42 -42.13 8.91
C PRO A 67 6.69 -42.05 10.42
N LEU A 68 6.80 -43.18 11.11
CA LEU A 68 7.01 -43.24 12.56
C LEU A 68 8.33 -43.94 12.86
N THR A 69 9.21 -43.25 13.58
CA THR A 69 10.44 -43.85 14.11
C THR A 69 10.37 -43.94 15.62
N LEU A 70 10.72 -45.11 16.16
CA LEU A 70 10.85 -45.33 17.59
C LEU A 70 12.29 -45.11 18.04
N ASN A 71 12.47 -44.19 18.97
CA ASN A 71 13.73 -44.01 19.67
C ASN A 71 13.85 -45.08 20.75
N THR A 72 14.79 -46.01 20.64
CA THR A 72 14.93 -47.09 21.65
C THR A 72 15.58 -46.64 22.95
N VAL A 73 16.15 -45.44 22.99
CA VAL A 73 16.79 -44.89 24.20
C VAL A 73 15.75 -44.19 25.07
N THR A 74 14.94 -43.32 24.47
CA THR A 74 13.89 -42.58 25.20
C THR A 74 12.53 -43.28 25.21
N PHE A 75 12.34 -44.30 24.35
CA PHE A 75 11.06 -44.97 24.08
C PHE A 75 9.98 -44.07 23.46
N ASP A 76 10.38 -42.92 22.90
CA ASP A 76 9.47 -42.01 22.21
C ASP A 76 9.20 -42.45 20.77
N VAL A 77 7.98 -42.18 20.30
CA VAL A 77 7.58 -42.37 18.90
C VAL A 77 7.53 -41.01 18.23
N HIS A 78 8.44 -40.76 17.29
CA HIS A 78 8.49 -39.51 16.55
C HIS A 78 7.72 -39.63 15.23
N ALA A 79 6.76 -38.73 15.03
CA ALA A 79 6.08 -38.54 13.75
C ALA A 79 6.97 -37.68 12.83
N LEU A 80 7.76 -38.33 11.98
CA LEU A 80 8.70 -37.66 11.09
C LEU A 80 8.04 -36.65 10.13
N PRO A 81 6.83 -36.87 9.57
CA PRO A 81 6.20 -35.90 8.68
C PRO A 81 5.93 -34.52 9.30
N VAL A 82 5.85 -34.43 10.63
CA VAL A 82 5.60 -33.17 11.35
C VAL A 82 6.85 -32.29 11.40
N PHE A 83 8.03 -32.91 11.42
CA PHE A 83 9.30 -32.20 11.63
C PHE A 83 10.20 -32.22 10.39
N PHE A 84 10.21 -33.32 9.62
CA PHE A 84 11.08 -33.47 8.45
C PHE A 84 10.38 -33.02 7.17
N GLY A 85 11.01 -32.07 6.48
CA GLY A 85 10.58 -31.59 5.16
C GLY A 85 11.41 -32.22 4.05
N GLY A 86 10.77 -32.57 2.94
CA GLY A 86 11.39 -33.10 1.72
C GLY A 86 12.06 -34.45 1.89
N THR A 87 11.52 -35.30 2.77
CA THR A 87 12.14 -36.59 3.12
C THR A 87 12.13 -37.54 1.93
N GLU A 88 13.31 -37.97 1.48
CA GLU A 88 13.42 -39.02 0.46
C GLU A 88 13.39 -40.39 1.13
N VAL A 89 12.45 -41.24 0.71
CA VAL A 89 12.20 -42.55 1.30
C VAL A 89 12.47 -43.66 0.27
N SER A 90 13.10 -44.74 0.71
CA SER A 90 13.31 -45.96 -0.08
C SER A 90 11.99 -46.74 -0.27
N GLU A 91 11.94 -47.68 -1.22
CA GLU A 91 10.77 -48.55 -1.43
C GLU A 91 10.38 -49.34 -0.17
N ASP A 92 11.34 -49.61 0.72
CA ASP A 92 11.15 -50.31 2.00
C ASP A 92 10.66 -49.40 3.15
N GLY A 93 10.39 -48.12 2.90
CA GLY A 93 9.96 -47.16 3.92
C GLY A 93 11.10 -46.61 4.79
N LEU A 94 12.35 -46.78 4.36
CA LEU A 94 13.54 -46.28 5.07
C LEU A 94 13.89 -44.86 4.60
N VAL A 95 14.23 -43.98 5.54
CA VAL A 95 14.64 -42.60 5.22
C VAL A 95 16.06 -42.61 4.65
N ILE A 96 16.22 -42.11 3.43
CA ILE A 96 17.52 -42.00 2.74
C ILE A 96 18.13 -40.62 3.01
N SER A 97 17.34 -39.57 2.83
CA SER A 97 17.81 -38.20 2.97
C SER A 97 16.72 -37.30 3.56
N VAL A 98 17.16 -36.33 4.35
CA VAL A 98 16.30 -35.30 4.95
C VAL A 98 16.97 -33.95 4.69
N PRO A 99 16.40 -33.11 3.80
CA PRO A 99 16.95 -31.80 3.49
C PRO A 99 16.59 -30.73 4.52
N SER A 100 15.41 -30.80 5.18
CA SER A 100 14.95 -29.80 6.15
C SER A 100 14.40 -30.41 7.43
N VAL A 101 14.59 -29.71 8.56
CA VAL A 101 13.98 -30.01 9.86
C VAL A 101 13.32 -28.73 10.38
N GLN A 102 12.09 -28.86 10.87
CA GLN A 102 11.31 -27.78 11.46
C GLN A 102 11.29 -27.93 12.98
N LEU A 103 11.47 -26.82 13.69
CA LEU A 103 11.28 -26.71 15.13
C LEU A 103 10.14 -25.72 15.37
N VAL A 104 9.25 -26.03 16.30
CA VAL A 104 8.06 -25.22 16.58
C VAL A 104 8.02 -24.84 18.04
N TYR A 105 7.65 -23.59 18.32
CA TYR A 105 7.55 -23.03 19.66
C TYR A 105 6.16 -22.40 19.83
N PHE A 106 5.27 -23.06 20.57
CA PHE A 106 3.90 -22.59 20.74
C PHE A 106 3.79 -21.61 21.91
N GLY A 107 3.33 -20.39 21.63
CA GLY A 107 2.95 -19.39 22.64
C GLY A 107 1.49 -19.49 23.05
N ASN A 108 1.17 -19.09 24.29
CA ASN A 108 -0.20 -18.93 24.76
C ASN A 108 -0.74 -17.54 24.36
N ALA A 109 -1.95 -17.48 23.79
CA ALA A 109 -2.64 -16.24 23.40
C ALA A 109 -4.00 -16.00 24.10
N ASP A 110 -4.32 -16.75 25.16
CA ASP A 110 -5.63 -16.70 25.84
C ASP A 110 -5.98 -15.31 26.40
N ASN A 111 -4.98 -14.57 26.89
CA ASN A 111 -5.14 -13.27 27.54
C ASN A 111 -4.38 -12.19 26.76
N LYS A 112 -4.98 -11.01 26.59
CA LYS A 112 -4.32 -9.86 25.93
C LYS A 112 -2.96 -9.48 26.52
N LYS A 113 -2.76 -9.65 27.83
CA LYS A 113 -1.44 -9.42 28.47
C LYS A 113 -0.42 -10.47 28.03
N ILE A 114 -0.81 -11.74 27.96
CA ILE A 114 0.07 -12.85 27.57
C ILE A 114 0.38 -12.77 26.07
N ASP A 115 -0.61 -12.43 25.24
CA ASP A 115 -0.42 -12.19 23.80
C ASP A 115 0.56 -11.03 23.52
N ALA A 116 0.49 -9.94 24.30
CA ALA A 116 1.47 -8.86 24.21
C ALA A 116 2.88 -9.31 24.62
N LEU A 117 3.01 -10.13 25.67
CA LEU A 117 4.29 -10.74 26.08
C LEU A 117 4.81 -11.72 25.02
N GLY A 118 3.94 -12.52 24.42
CA GLY A 118 4.26 -13.43 23.32
C GLY A 118 4.82 -12.66 22.12
N GLY A 119 4.17 -11.56 21.72
CA GLY A 119 4.68 -10.68 20.67
C GLY A 119 6.07 -10.11 20.97
N ALA A 120 6.34 -9.70 22.22
CA ALA A 120 7.67 -9.23 22.61
C ALA A 120 8.72 -10.35 22.56
N TRP A 121 8.33 -11.59 22.91
CA TRP A 121 9.21 -12.75 22.82
C TRP A 121 9.51 -13.14 21.37
N GLU A 122 8.51 -13.11 20.49
CA GLU A 122 8.69 -13.32 19.05
C GLU A 122 9.69 -12.32 18.45
N GLU A 123 9.60 -11.04 18.82
CA GLU A 123 10.55 -10.02 18.38
C GLU A 123 11.97 -10.32 18.93
N GLY A 124 12.08 -10.73 20.19
CA GLY A 124 13.33 -11.20 20.80
C GLY A 124 13.93 -12.42 20.08
N PHE A 125 13.09 -13.39 19.71
CA PHE A 125 13.45 -14.60 18.98
C PHE A 125 14.01 -14.24 17.62
N LEU A 126 13.30 -13.39 16.87
CA LEU A 126 13.76 -12.92 15.58
C LEU A 126 15.14 -12.24 15.73
N ASN A 127 15.30 -11.31 16.67
CA ASN A 127 16.57 -10.62 16.88
C ASN A 127 17.72 -11.57 17.27
N LEU A 128 17.44 -12.57 18.10
CA LEU A 128 18.41 -13.60 18.49
C LEU A 128 18.91 -14.38 17.27
N ILE A 129 18.00 -14.86 16.41
CA ILE A 129 18.40 -15.62 15.22
C ILE A 129 19.20 -14.75 14.25
N GLU A 130 18.81 -13.50 14.05
CA GLU A 130 19.57 -12.54 13.24
C GLU A 130 21.00 -12.36 13.77
N GLN A 131 21.15 -12.21 15.08
CA GLN A 131 22.47 -12.07 15.69
C GLN A 131 23.31 -13.34 15.54
N VAL A 132 22.74 -14.51 15.82
CA VAL A 132 23.49 -15.78 15.84
C VAL A 132 23.85 -16.25 14.44
N GLN A 133 22.95 -16.07 13.47
CA GLN A 133 23.15 -16.50 12.09
C GLN A 133 23.85 -15.45 11.23
N ASP A 134 23.29 -14.23 11.14
CA ASP A 134 23.70 -13.26 10.11
C ASP A 134 24.92 -12.44 10.56
N ILE A 135 25.06 -12.20 11.87
CA ILE A 135 26.15 -11.38 12.43
C ILE A 135 27.31 -12.26 12.93
N GLU A 136 27.02 -13.19 13.84
CA GLU A 136 28.04 -14.03 14.47
C GLU A 136 28.45 -15.23 13.61
N ASN A 137 27.60 -15.64 12.65
CA ASN A 137 27.77 -16.84 11.83
C ASN A 137 28.22 -18.05 12.68
N ARG A 138 27.53 -18.24 13.81
CA ARG A 138 27.92 -19.19 14.87
C ARG A 138 27.78 -20.64 14.40
N PHE A 139 26.80 -20.91 13.56
CA PHE A 139 26.52 -22.24 13.02
C PHE A 139 27.18 -22.43 11.66
N LYS A 140 27.89 -23.55 11.47
CA LYS A 140 28.59 -23.84 10.21
C LYS A 140 27.82 -24.82 9.33
N HIS A 141 27.00 -25.67 9.94
CA HIS A 141 26.36 -26.79 9.26
C HIS A 141 24.86 -26.57 9.06
N ILE A 142 24.23 -25.67 9.84
CA ILE A 142 22.82 -25.30 9.70
C ILE A 142 22.63 -23.88 9.14
N ARG A 143 21.56 -23.72 8.36
CA ARG A 143 21.00 -22.43 7.94
C ARG A 143 19.53 -22.40 8.32
N ILE A 144 19.15 -21.38 9.06
CA ILE A 144 17.87 -21.23 9.74
C ILE A 144 17.01 -20.27 8.92
N ALA A 145 15.85 -20.75 8.49
CA ALA A 145 14.79 -19.90 8.00
C ALA A 145 13.79 -19.68 9.14
N ARG A 146 13.41 -18.43 9.40
CA ARG A 146 12.64 -18.04 10.58
C ARG A 146 11.31 -17.38 10.20
N PHE A 147 10.29 -17.66 11.00
CA PHE A 147 8.97 -17.06 10.93
C PHE A 147 8.42 -16.92 12.35
N ALA A 148 7.58 -15.92 12.56
CA ALA A 148 6.84 -15.66 13.80
C ALA A 148 5.48 -15.05 13.43
N SER A 149 4.49 -15.14 14.31
CA SER A 149 3.09 -14.78 14.00
C SER A 149 2.94 -13.37 13.43
N LYS A 150 3.66 -12.39 14.00
CA LYS A 150 3.59 -10.97 13.59
C LYS A 150 4.53 -10.62 12.43
N THR A 151 5.25 -11.59 11.85
CA THR A 151 6.20 -11.36 10.76
C THR A 151 5.55 -10.69 9.56
N LEU A 152 4.38 -11.18 9.13
CA LEU A 152 3.69 -10.65 7.96
C LEU A 152 3.23 -9.20 8.21
N ASP A 153 2.71 -8.91 9.40
CA ASP A 153 2.29 -7.57 9.79
C ASP A 153 3.49 -6.60 9.84
N HIS A 154 4.60 -7.02 10.44
CA HIS A 154 5.83 -6.23 10.48
C HIS A 154 6.42 -5.98 9.09
N GLU A 155 6.42 -6.98 8.21
CA GLU A 155 6.91 -6.83 6.83
C GLU A 155 6.01 -5.91 6.01
N LEU A 156 4.69 -6.02 6.16
CA LEU A 156 3.73 -5.14 5.52
C LEU A 156 3.89 -3.70 6.02
N GLU A 157 4.02 -3.50 7.34
CA GLU A 157 4.23 -2.18 7.92
C GLU A 157 5.57 -1.58 7.47
N LYS A 158 6.66 -2.37 7.45
CA LYS A 158 7.97 -1.94 6.98
C LYS A 158 7.94 -1.56 5.49
N ASN A 159 7.20 -2.32 4.69
CA ASN A 159 6.98 -2.00 3.28
C ASN A 159 6.20 -0.68 3.14
N ALA A 160 5.10 -0.52 3.88
CA ALA A 160 4.31 0.71 3.89
C ALA A 160 5.12 1.93 4.35
N ARG A 161 5.93 1.80 5.41
CA ARG A 161 6.85 2.84 5.89
C ARG A 161 7.91 3.21 4.85
N SER A 162 8.36 2.25 4.05
CA SER A 162 9.32 2.52 2.97
C SER A 162 8.74 3.39 1.84
N VAL A 163 7.41 3.42 1.69
CA VAL A 163 6.70 4.24 0.71
C VAL A 163 6.50 5.68 1.19
N ILE A 164 6.52 5.93 2.51
CA ILE A 164 6.31 7.26 3.11
C ILE A 164 7.15 8.39 2.47
N PRO A 165 8.48 8.27 2.29
CA PRO A 165 9.28 9.34 1.69
C PRO A 165 8.87 9.64 0.23
N TYR A 166 8.36 8.65 -0.49
CA TYR A 166 7.89 8.86 -1.86
C TYR A 166 6.60 9.68 -1.91
N PHE A 167 5.72 9.62 -0.90
CA PHE A 167 4.53 10.48 -0.86
C PHE A 167 4.92 11.95 -0.92
N THR A 168 5.92 12.39 -0.15
CA THR A 168 6.38 13.79 -0.19
C THR A 168 6.82 14.20 -1.60
N SER A 169 7.55 13.34 -2.30
CA SER A 169 7.96 13.60 -3.69
C SER A 169 6.76 13.72 -4.63
N THR A 170 5.77 12.84 -4.47
CA THR A 170 4.54 12.85 -5.28
C THR A 170 3.71 14.10 -5.03
N PHE A 171 3.56 14.54 -3.78
CA PHE A 171 2.89 15.80 -3.45
C PHE A 171 3.56 16.99 -4.14
N VAL A 172 4.89 17.06 -4.13
CA VAL A 172 5.64 18.13 -4.79
C VAL A 172 5.43 18.10 -6.31
N ILE A 173 5.53 16.92 -6.92
CA ILE A 173 5.32 16.76 -8.37
C ILE A 173 3.89 17.15 -8.75
N MET A 174 2.87 16.69 -8.02
CA MET A 174 1.47 17.03 -8.28
C MET A 174 1.18 18.51 -8.06
N ALA A 175 1.82 19.17 -7.09
CA ALA A 175 1.72 20.60 -6.88
C ALA A 175 2.35 21.41 -8.02
N ILE A 176 3.54 21.02 -8.48
CA ILE A 176 4.19 21.66 -9.64
C ILE A 176 3.32 21.46 -10.88
N PHE A 177 2.84 20.24 -11.10
CA PHE A 177 1.96 19.92 -12.22
C PHE A 177 0.68 20.76 -12.18
N SER A 178 -0.01 20.84 -11.04
CA SER A 178 -1.26 21.62 -10.93
C SER A 178 -1.03 23.12 -11.08
N VAL A 179 0.09 23.65 -10.59
CA VAL A 179 0.48 25.05 -10.80
C VAL A 179 0.72 25.33 -12.29
N VAL A 180 1.54 24.50 -12.94
CA VAL A 180 1.92 24.70 -14.35
C VAL A 180 0.73 24.56 -15.29
N THR A 181 -0.14 23.56 -15.09
CA THR A 181 -1.33 23.37 -15.93
C THR A 181 -2.40 24.45 -15.71
N CYS A 182 -2.44 25.07 -14.52
CA CYS A 182 -3.35 26.18 -14.22
C CYS A 182 -2.84 27.54 -14.73
N MET A 183 -1.59 27.64 -15.20
CA MET A 183 -1.05 28.86 -15.79
C MET A 183 -1.51 29.06 -17.24
N MET A 184 -1.66 30.32 -17.62
CA MET A 184 -1.94 30.77 -18.99
C MET A 184 -0.89 31.80 -19.41
N THR A 185 -0.88 32.18 -20.69
CA THR A 185 -0.09 33.31 -21.20
C THR A 185 -0.52 34.66 -20.60
N ASP A 186 -1.76 34.76 -20.14
CA ASP A 186 -2.29 35.92 -19.42
C ASP A 186 -2.09 35.73 -17.90
N TRP A 187 -1.32 36.63 -17.27
CA TRP A 187 -0.99 36.57 -15.84
C TRP A 187 -2.14 36.94 -14.91
N VAL A 188 -3.21 37.57 -15.39
CA VAL A 188 -4.42 37.84 -14.61
C VAL A 188 -5.37 36.63 -14.62
N ARG A 189 -5.45 35.92 -15.75
CA ARG A 189 -6.27 34.70 -15.89
C ARG A 189 -5.58 33.42 -15.44
N SER A 190 -4.27 33.46 -15.29
CA SER A 190 -3.50 32.37 -14.70
C SER A 190 -4.00 32.09 -13.29
N LYS A 191 -4.14 30.81 -12.94
CA LYS A 191 -4.69 30.39 -11.63
C LYS A 191 -3.75 29.44 -10.86
N PRO A 192 -2.45 29.77 -10.73
CA PRO A 192 -1.47 28.87 -10.10
C PRO A 192 -1.83 28.55 -8.65
N TRP A 193 -2.28 29.55 -7.88
CA TRP A 193 -2.71 29.35 -6.49
C TRP A 193 -3.94 28.46 -6.37
N LEU A 194 -4.88 28.50 -7.33
CA LEU A 194 -6.05 27.62 -7.27
C LEU A 194 -5.68 26.16 -7.54
N GLY A 195 -4.75 25.90 -8.46
CA GLY A 195 -4.21 24.55 -8.64
C GLY A 195 -3.57 23.98 -7.38
N LEU A 196 -2.83 24.81 -6.63
CA LEU A 196 -2.26 24.42 -5.35
C LEU A 196 -3.31 24.24 -4.24
N LEU A 197 -4.26 25.18 -4.14
CA LEU A 197 -5.34 25.14 -3.15
C LEU A 197 -6.29 23.96 -3.35
N GLY A 198 -6.47 23.48 -4.59
CA GLY A 198 -7.18 22.23 -4.88
C GLY A 198 -6.50 21.02 -4.23
N ASN A 199 -5.17 20.88 -4.41
CA ASN A 199 -4.40 19.81 -3.77
C ASN A 199 -4.46 19.89 -2.24
N ILE A 200 -4.33 21.11 -1.69
CA ILE A 200 -4.41 21.34 -0.23
C ILE A 200 -5.81 20.98 0.28
N SER A 201 -6.87 21.36 -0.44
CA SER A 201 -8.25 21.00 -0.11
C SER A 201 -8.44 19.49 -0.04
N ALA A 202 -7.99 18.75 -1.06
CA ALA A 202 -8.06 17.28 -1.08
C ALA A 202 -7.28 16.63 0.07
N ALA A 203 -6.07 17.12 0.36
CA ALA A 203 -5.26 16.63 1.47
C ALA A 203 -5.91 16.88 2.83
N MET A 204 -6.42 18.09 3.06
CA MET A 204 -7.08 18.43 4.32
C MET A 204 -8.40 17.66 4.51
N ALA A 205 -9.18 17.46 3.44
CA ALA A 205 -10.39 16.63 3.49
C ALA A 205 -10.07 15.17 3.85
N THR A 206 -9.01 14.62 3.26
CA THR A 206 -8.52 13.26 3.57
C THR A 206 -8.09 13.15 5.03
N LEU A 207 -7.27 14.09 5.52
CA LEU A 207 -6.82 14.10 6.91
C LEU A 207 -8.00 14.22 7.88
N CYS A 208 -9.01 15.04 7.54
CA CYS A 208 -10.22 15.16 8.33
C CYS A 208 -11.01 13.84 8.38
N ALA A 209 -11.16 13.15 7.25
CA ALA A 209 -11.86 11.87 7.19
C ALA A 209 -11.14 10.80 8.00
N PHE A 210 -9.81 10.73 7.88
CA PHE A 210 -8.98 9.81 8.64
C PHE A 210 -9.11 10.07 10.14
N GLY A 211 -9.08 11.34 10.54
CA GLY A 211 -9.30 11.74 11.93
C GLY A 211 -10.68 11.33 12.46
N ILE A 212 -11.74 11.45 11.63
CA ILE A 212 -13.10 11.01 12.00
C ILE A 212 -13.17 9.48 12.13
N CYS A 213 -12.57 8.73 11.20
CA CYS A 213 -12.54 7.28 11.26
C CYS A 213 -11.76 6.77 12.49
N MET A 214 -10.59 7.34 12.78
CA MET A 214 -9.83 7.01 13.99
C MET A 214 -10.58 7.39 15.27
N TYR A 215 -11.28 8.53 15.27
CA TYR A 215 -12.11 8.93 16.41
C TYR A 215 -13.32 7.99 16.61
N ALA A 216 -13.81 7.36 15.55
CA ALA A 216 -14.85 6.35 15.58
C ALA A 216 -14.33 4.93 15.91
N ASP A 217 -13.08 4.81 16.37
CA ASP A 217 -12.44 3.56 16.80
C ASP A 217 -12.29 2.53 15.65
N VAL A 218 -12.07 3.01 14.41
CA VAL A 218 -11.76 2.14 13.27
C VAL A 218 -10.25 1.92 13.19
N ASP A 219 -9.82 0.65 13.21
CA ASP A 219 -8.42 0.25 13.14
C ASP A 219 -7.67 0.89 11.97
N PHE A 220 -6.43 1.31 12.22
CA PHE A 220 -5.55 1.89 11.21
C PHE A 220 -4.55 0.85 10.70
N ILE A 221 -4.62 0.52 9.42
CA ILE A 221 -3.71 -0.42 8.75
C ILE A 221 -2.75 0.30 7.81
N GLY A 222 -1.56 -0.28 7.59
CA GLY A 222 -0.55 0.31 6.71
C GLY A 222 -1.03 0.58 5.27
N ILE A 223 -1.96 -0.23 4.75
CA ILE A 223 -2.56 -0.06 3.41
C ILE A 223 -3.31 1.28 3.28
N ASN A 224 -3.87 1.80 4.38
CA ASN A 224 -4.57 3.09 4.38
C ASN A 224 -3.65 4.26 4.00
N LEU A 225 -2.32 4.10 4.06
CA LEU A 225 -1.38 5.10 3.58
C LEU A 225 -1.47 5.33 2.06
N ALA A 226 -2.03 4.40 1.28
CA ALA A 226 -2.25 4.59 -0.15
C ALA A 226 -3.47 5.49 -0.46
N ALA A 227 -4.46 5.56 0.44
CA ALA A 227 -5.69 6.31 0.20
C ALA A 227 -5.48 7.82 0.01
N PRO A 228 -4.60 8.52 0.77
CA PRO A 228 -4.30 9.92 0.49
C PRO A 228 -3.82 10.21 -0.93
N PHE A 229 -3.00 9.33 -1.51
CA PHE A 229 -2.57 9.48 -2.90
C PHE A 229 -3.75 9.36 -3.88
N LEU A 230 -4.62 8.37 -3.66
CA LEU A 230 -5.85 8.20 -4.44
C LEU A 230 -6.75 9.44 -4.35
N MET A 231 -6.96 9.98 -3.15
CA MET A 231 -7.84 11.13 -2.91
C MET A 231 -7.30 12.42 -3.52
N ILE A 232 -5.98 12.64 -3.54
CA ILE A 232 -5.39 13.78 -4.25
C ILE A 232 -5.66 13.69 -5.75
N GLY A 233 -5.58 12.49 -6.33
CA GLY A 233 -5.92 12.26 -7.72
C GLY A 233 -7.35 12.67 -8.04
N VAL A 234 -8.32 12.21 -7.24
CA VAL A 234 -9.74 12.57 -7.37
C VAL A 234 -9.96 14.08 -7.18
N GLY A 235 -9.37 14.69 -6.15
CA GLY A 235 -9.54 16.13 -5.89
C GLY A 235 -8.91 17.04 -6.96
N ILE A 236 -7.84 16.61 -7.60
CA ILE A 236 -7.23 17.34 -8.73
C ILE A 236 -8.13 17.30 -9.96
N ASP A 237 -8.77 16.16 -10.23
CA ASP A 237 -9.75 16.05 -11.31
C ASP A 237 -10.91 17.04 -11.10
N ASP A 238 -11.51 17.04 -9.90
CA ASP A 238 -12.58 17.99 -9.53
C ASP A 238 -12.14 19.45 -9.65
N THR A 239 -10.91 19.74 -9.20
CA THR A 239 -10.28 21.06 -9.33
C THR A 239 -10.22 21.50 -10.79
N PHE A 240 -9.76 20.63 -11.71
CA PHE A 240 -9.66 20.96 -13.12
C PHE A 240 -11.01 21.05 -13.82
N VAL A 241 -11.97 20.20 -13.49
CA VAL A 241 -13.34 20.28 -14.00
C VAL A 241 -13.96 21.63 -13.63
N MET A 242 -13.84 22.04 -12.36
CA MET A 242 -14.37 23.32 -11.88
C MET A 242 -13.66 24.52 -12.52
N LEU A 243 -12.34 24.47 -12.67
CA LEU A 243 -11.56 25.51 -13.35
C LEU A 243 -11.86 25.60 -14.84
N ALA A 244 -12.10 24.46 -15.52
CA ALA A 244 -12.47 24.41 -16.92
C ALA A 244 -13.85 25.06 -17.13
N ALA A 245 -14.83 24.74 -16.29
CA ALA A 245 -16.13 25.40 -16.30
C ALA A 245 -16.02 26.90 -15.99
N TRP A 246 -15.22 27.31 -14.99
CA TRP A 246 -14.95 28.72 -14.70
C TRP A 246 -14.39 29.46 -15.91
N ARG A 247 -13.44 28.86 -16.63
CA ARG A 247 -12.80 29.46 -17.82
C ARG A 247 -13.77 29.66 -18.99
N ARG A 248 -14.88 28.91 -19.06
CA ARG A 248 -15.94 29.07 -20.08
C ARG A 248 -16.93 30.19 -19.75
N THR A 249 -17.04 30.58 -18.48
CA THR A 249 -17.97 31.66 -18.07
C THR A 249 -17.57 33.01 -18.66
N SER A 250 -18.55 33.87 -18.93
CA SER A 250 -18.30 35.19 -19.49
C SER A 250 -17.69 36.14 -18.47
N ILE A 251 -16.55 36.72 -18.82
CA ILE A 251 -15.80 37.65 -17.96
C ILE A 251 -16.56 38.97 -17.73
N LYS A 252 -17.55 39.27 -18.58
CA LYS A 252 -18.40 40.47 -18.46
C LYS A 252 -19.41 40.37 -17.31
N THR A 253 -19.72 39.16 -16.86
CA THR A 253 -20.73 38.93 -15.82
C THR A 253 -20.12 39.06 -14.42
N PRO A 254 -20.88 39.52 -13.42
CA PRO A 254 -20.38 39.67 -12.06
C PRO A 254 -20.03 38.31 -11.45
N VAL A 255 -19.05 38.28 -10.53
CA VAL A 255 -18.54 37.05 -9.91
C VAL A 255 -19.63 36.12 -9.35
N PRO A 256 -20.68 36.59 -8.65
CA PRO A 256 -21.75 35.71 -8.18
C PRO A 256 -22.48 34.96 -9.31
N GLN A 257 -22.68 35.62 -10.45
CA GLN A 257 -23.34 35.00 -11.60
C GLN A 257 -22.42 33.99 -12.28
N ARG A 258 -21.14 34.32 -12.46
CA ARG A 258 -20.12 33.37 -12.96
C ARG A 258 -20.01 32.12 -12.07
N MET A 259 -20.05 32.31 -10.75
CA MET A 259 -20.03 31.20 -9.80
C MET A 259 -21.26 30.31 -9.95
N ALA A 260 -22.45 30.90 -10.12
CA ALA A 260 -23.68 30.13 -10.34
C ALA A 260 -23.66 29.35 -11.66
N GLU A 261 -23.19 29.96 -12.76
CA GLU A 261 -23.02 29.28 -14.05
C GLU A 261 -22.00 28.14 -13.97
N MET A 262 -20.84 28.41 -13.36
CA MET A 262 -19.78 27.42 -13.19
C MET A 262 -20.23 26.23 -12.32
N LEU A 263 -20.85 26.49 -11.16
CA LEU A 263 -21.36 25.42 -10.30
C LEU A 263 -22.52 24.66 -10.94
N GLY A 264 -23.37 25.34 -11.72
CA GLY A 264 -24.48 24.70 -12.45
C GLY A 264 -24.03 23.62 -13.44
N GLU A 265 -22.84 23.77 -14.03
CA GLU A 265 -22.24 22.77 -14.94
C GLU A 265 -21.30 21.81 -14.20
N ALA A 266 -20.31 22.33 -13.46
CA ALA A 266 -19.25 21.53 -12.85
C ALA A 266 -19.73 20.70 -11.66
N ALA A 267 -20.58 21.27 -10.78
CA ALA A 267 -20.99 20.57 -9.56
C ALA A 267 -21.83 19.33 -9.89
N VAL A 268 -22.57 19.31 -11.00
CA VAL A 268 -23.32 18.14 -11.45
C VAL A 268 -22.37 16.99 -11.80
N SER A 269 -21.32 17.28 -12.60
CA SER A 269 -20.32 16.28 -12.97
C SER A 269 -19.60 15.72 -11.73
N ILE A 270 -19.14 16.61 -10.83
CA ILE A 270 -18.42 16.25 -9.61
C ILE A 270 -19.31 15.44 -8.64
N THR A 271 -20.61 15.77 -8.57
CA THR A 271 -21.56 15.01 -7.74
C THR A 271 -21.73 13.59 -8.27
N ILE A 272 -21.82 13.41 -9.59
CA ILE A 272 -21.96 12.09 -10.19
C ILE A 272 -20.75 11.23 -9.86
N THR A 273 -19.53 11.72 -10.09
CA THR A 273 -18.28 10.98 -9.80
C THR A 273 -18.14 10.66 -8.31
N SER A 274 -18.35 11.66 -7.44
CA SER A 274 -18.25 11.48 -5.98
C SER A 274 -19.24 10.47 -5.43
N VAL A 275 -20.49 10.48 -5.94
CA VAL A 275 -21.52 9.53 -5.52
C VAL A 275 -21.19 8.12 -6.00
N THR A 276 -20.74 7.96 -7.26
CA THR A 276 -20.35 6.64 -7.77
C THR A 276 -19.15 6.07 -7.02
N ASP A 277 -18.16 6.91 -6.66
CA ASP A 277 -16.99 6.48 -5.89
C ASP A 277 -17.38 6.11 -4.46
N PHE A 278 -18.22 6.91 -3.81
CA PHE A 278 -18.74 6.59 -2.47
C PHE A 278 -19.48 5.25 -2.43
N PHE A 279 -20.36 4.98 -3.40
CA PHE A 279 -21.04 3.69 -3.48
C PHE A 279 -20.10 2.54 -3.84
N SER A 280 -19.10 2.77 -4.69
CA SER A 280 -18.10 1.76 -5.06
C SER A 280 -17.26 1.34 -3.84
N PHE A 281 -16.80 2.30 -3.03
CA PHE A 281 -16.16 2.00 -1.75
C PHE A 281 -17.13 1.37 -0.77
N GLY A 282 -18.39 1.81 -0.73
CA GLY A 282 -19.44 1.21 0.09
C GLY A 282 -19.66 -0.28 -0.20
N ILE A 283 -19.61 -0.70 -1.47
CA ILE A 283 -19.67 -2.12 -1.85
C ILE A 283 -18.43 -2.87 -1.34
N GLY A 284 -17.25 -2.24 -1.40
CA GLY A 284 -16.00 -2.83 -0.91
C GLY A 284 -15.97 -3.10 0.61
N ILE A 285 -16.80 -2.41 1.40
CA ILE A 285 -16.94 -2.67 2.84
C ILE A 285 -17.47 -4.09 3.10
N PHE A 286 -18.30 -4.65 2.22
CA PHE A 286 -18.86 -6.00 2.37
C PHE A 286 -17.89 -7.12 1.96
N SER A 287 -16.63 -6.78 1.64
CA SER A 287 -15.59 -7.77 1.36
C SER A 287 -15.34 -8.70 2.57
N PRO A 288 -15.07 -9.99 2.36
CA PRO A 288 -14.71 -10.91 3.44
C PRO A 288 -13.30 -10.63 4.01
N PHE A 289 -12.49 -9.81 3.34
CA PHE A 289 -11.12 -9.48 3.77
C PHE A 289 -11.11 -8.22 4.65
N PRO A 290 -10.78 -8.33 5.96
CA PRO A 290 -10.82 -7.19 6.89
C PRO A 290 -10.00 -5.99 6.44
N SER A 291 -8.82 -6.24 5.85
CA SER A 291 -7.95 -5.18 5.34
C SER A 291 -8.61 -4.34 4.22
N VAL A 292 -9.41 -4.98 3.35
CA VAL A 292 -10.15 -4.30 2.28
C VAL A 292 -11.31 -3.51 2.88
N THR A 293 -12.03 -4.09 3.83
CA THR A 293 -13.14 -3.42 4.52
C THR A 293 -12.67 -2.13 5.20
N ILE A 294 -11.58 -2.18 5.96
CA ILE A 294 -10.99 -1.01 6.62
C ILE A 294 -10.59 0.04 5.58
N PHE A 295 -9.84 -0.35 4.54
CA PHE A 295 -9.43 0.57 3.48
C PHE A 295 -10.62 1.27 2.79
N CYS A 296 -11.70 0.54 2.52
CA CYS A 296 -12.90 1.05 1.92
C CYS A 296 -13.68 2.00 2.84
N ILE A 297 -13.71 1.75 4.16
CA ILE A 297 -14.31 2.68 5.14
C ILE A 297 -13.57 4.03 5.10
N TYR A 298 -12.23 4.01 5.21
CA TYR A 298 -11.42 5.22 5.18
C TYR A 298 -11.55 5.96 3.84
N SER A 299 -11.48 5.24 2.72
CA SER A 299 -11.57 5.83 1.37
C SER A 299 -12.97 6.39 1.07
N GLY A 300 -14.03 5.70 1.49
CA GLY A 300 -15.41 6.17 1.35
C GLY A 300 -15.66 7.45 2.16
N ALA A 301 -15.21 7.49 3.42
CA ALA A 301 -15.29 8.69 4.24
C ALA A 301 -14.48 9.86 3.65
N ALA A 302 -13.28 9.59 3.15
CA ALA A 302 -12.43 10.59 2.50
C ALA A 302 -13.08 11.17 1.24
N THR A 303 -13.68 10.32 0.39
CA THR A 303 -14.40 10.74 -0.82
C THR A 303 -15.56 11.66 -0.48
N LEU A 304 -16.35 11.31 0.55
CA LEU A 304 -17.50 12.12 0.97
C LEU A 304 -17.09 13.49 1.53
N LEU A 305 -16.04 13.55 2.35
CA LEU A 305 -15.53 14.84 2.83
C LEU A 305 -14.86 15.65 1.71
N LEU A 306 -14.17 14.98 0.79
CA LEU A 306 -13.53 15.62 -0.36
C LEU A 306 -14.57 16.34 -1.22
N PHE A 307 -15.72 15.70 -1.47
CA PHE A 307 -16.85 16.31 -2.16
C PHE A 307 -17.36 17.57 -1.44
N ILE A 308 -17.59 17.48 -0.13
CA ILE A 308 -18.07 18.61 0.68
C ILE A 308 -17.07 19.77 0.66
N TRP A 309 -15.78 19.48 0.80
CA TRP A 309 -14.71 20.48 0.80
C TRP A 309 -14.52 21.14 -0.57
N HIS A 310 -14.64 20.40 -1.66
CA HIS A 310 -14.53 20.99 -3.00
C HIS A 310 -15.70 21.93 -3.31
N LEU A 311 -16.93 21.56 -2.93
CA LEU A 311 -18.10 22.42 -3.13
C LEU A 311 -18.13 23.65 -2.20
N THR A 312 -17.48 23.59 -1.05
CA THR A 312 -17.52 24.69 -0.06
C THR A 312 -16.21 25.49 -0.06
N PHE A 313 -15.13 24.91 0.46
CA PHE A 313 -13.84 25.57 0.61
C PHE A 313 -13.23 25.94 -0.76
N PHE A 314 -13.10 24.98 -1.67
CA PHE A 314 -12.46 25.23 -2.96
C PHE A 314 -13.29 26.19 -3.83
N ALA A 315 -14.63 26.02 -3.88
CA ALA A 315 -15.51 26.99 -4.52
C ALA A 315 -15.35 28.41 -3.93
N GLY A 316 -15.19 28.52 -2.60
CA GLY A 316 -14.84 29.78 -1.94
C GLY A 316 -13.52 30.38 -2.43
N CYS A 317 -12.47 29.56 -2.58
CA CYS A 317 -11.21 30.00 -3.18
C CYS A 317 -11.38 30.50 -4.62
N VAL A 318 -12.18 29.81 -5.43
CA VAL A 318 -12.49 30.22 -6.80
C VAL A 318 -13.20 31.57 -6.82
N ALA A 319 -14.15 31.82 -5.92
CA ALA A 319 -14.84 33.10 -5.81
C ALA A 319 -13.86 34.25 -5.47
N VAL A 320 -12.96 34.05 -4.51
CA VAL A 320 -11.92 35.04 -4.17
C VAL A 320 -11.03 35.34 -5.37
N SER A 321 -10.55 34.31 -6.07
CA SER A 321 -9.77 34.47 -7.30
C SER A 321 -10.56 35.22 -8.39
N GLY A 322 -11.87 34.97 -8.52
CA GLY A 322 -12.74 35.68 -9.45
C GLY A 322 -12.82 37.20 -9.16
N TYR A 323 -12.85 37.60 -7.88
CA TYR A 323 -12.79 39.01 -7.51
C TYR A 323 -11.42 39.65 -7.79
N CYS A 324 -10.33 38.88 -7.66
CA CYS A 324 -8.99 39.34 -8.06
C CYS A 324 -8.89 39.52 -9.59
N GLU A 325 -9.45 38.58 -10.35
CA GLU A 325 -9.54 38.61 -11.82
C GLU A 325 -10.32 39.86 -12.28
N GLN A 326 -11.46 40.16 -11.65
CA GLN A 326 -12.28 41.35 -11.97
C GLN A 326 -11.54 42.68 -11.73
N LYS A 327 -10.57 42.70 -10.81
CA LYS A 327 -9.76 43.89 -10.48
C LYS A 327 -8.49 44.01 -11.33
N ASN A 328 -8.27 43.10 -12.30
CA ASN A 328 -7.03 42.97 -13.08
C ASN A 328 -5.79 42.88 -12.18
N LEU A 329 -5.87 42.07 -11.12
CA LEU A 329 -4.73 41.78 -10.26
C LEU A 329 -3.88 40.65 -10.83
N HIS A 330 -2.57 40.76 -10.69
CA HIS A 330 -1.61 39.73 -11.04
C HIS A 330 -1.90 38.45 -10.25
N SER A 331 -1.99 37.30 -10.91
CA SER A 331 -2.34 36.02 -10.27
C SER A 331 -1.40 35.58 -9.15
N VAL A 332 -0.09 35.77 -9.30
CA VAL A 332 0.92 35.40 -8.29
C VAL A 332 1.11 36.48 -7.20
N PHE A 333 1.34 37.74 -7.60
CA PHE A 333 1.77 38.81 -6.70
C PHE A 333 0.67 39.80 -6.29
N CYS A 334 -0.54 39.65 -6.81
CA CYS A 334 -1.72 40.46 -6.45
C CYS A 334 -1.62 41.98 -6.63
N PHE A 335 -0.63 42.50 -7.38
CA PHE A 335 -0.59 43.91 -7.78
C PHE A 335 -1.41 44.16 -9.05
N LYS A 336 -1.86 45.39 -9.30
CA LYS A 336 -2.68 45.72 -10.47
C LYS A 336 -1.84 45.72 -11.76
N VAL A 337 -2.37 45.07 -12.79
CA VAL A 337 -1.73 44.84 -14.09
C VAL A 337 -2.52 45.55 -15.20
N GLU A 338 -1.81 46.02 -16.22
CA GLU A 338 -2.38 46.57 -17.44
C GLU A 338 -2.62 45.45 -18.49
N PRO A 339 -3.73 45.50 -19.25
CA PRO A 339 -3.99 44.56 -20.33
C PRO A 339 -2.95 44.68 -21.45
N VAL A 340 -2.84 43.65 -22.28
CA VAL A 340 -1.82 43.56 -23.33
C VAL A 340 -1.97 44.70 -24.33
N SER A 341 -3.21 45.10 -24.66
CA SER A 341 -3.51 46.22 -25.56
C SER A 341 -3.04 47.59 -25.08
N LEU A 342 -2.99 47.81 -23.76
CA LEU A 342 -2.58 49.09 -23.16
C LEU A 342 -1.10 49.12 -22.75
N SER A 343 -0.42 47.97 -22.80
CA SER A 343 0.98 47.84 -22.37
C SER A 343 1.99 47.80 -23.52
N GLU A 344 1.58 48.19 -24.74
CA GLU A 344 2.45 48.23 -25.93
C GLU A 344 3.68 49.15 -25.75
N ASP A 345 3.61 50.17 -24.89
CA ASP A 345 4.73 51.09 -24.62
C ASP A 345 5.69 50.62 -23.51
N ARG A 346 5.40 49.50 -22.82
CA ARG A 346 6.19 49.00 -21.69
C ARG A 346 7.36 48.09 -22.12
N CYS A 347 8.33 47.90 -21.21
CA CYS A 347 9.47 47.00 -21.40
C CYS A 347 9.04 45.55 -21.69
N TRP A 348 9.86 44.82 -22.45
CA TRP A 348 9.62 43.41 -22.80
C TRP A 348 9.39 42.52 -21.57
N LEU A 349 10.18 42.69 -20.49
CA LEU A 349 9.98 41.95 -19.24
C LEU A 349 8.60 42.17 -18.61
N TYR A 350 8.07 43.40 -18.66
CA TYR A 350 6.73 43.68 -18.14
C TYR A 350 5.65 43.03 -19.02
N LYS A 351 5.82 43.07 -20.35
CA LYS A 351 4.90 42.39 -21.28
C LYS A 351 4.85 40.88 -21.05
N VAL A 352 6.00 40.25 -20.83
CA VAL A 352 6.08 38.80 -20.66
C VAL A 352 5.62 38.33 -19.29
N PHE A 353 5.92 39.05 -18.21
CA PHE A 353 5.67 38.58 -16.84
C PHE A 353 4.56 39.31 -16.09
N CYS A 354 4.14 40.48 -16.57
CA CYS A 354 3.27 41.39 -15.82
C CYS A 354 2.19 42.03 -16.69
N SER A 355 1.85 41.45 -17.85
CA SER A 355 0.73 41.91 -18.69
C SER A 355 -0.38 40.86 -18.74
N GLY A 356 -1.63 41.31 -18.82
CA GLY A 356 -2.79 40.44 -18.79
C GLY A 356 -4.07 41.11 -18.29
N GLY A 357 -5.20 40.44 -18.44
CA GLY A 357 -6.51 40.94 -18.02
C GLY A 357 -7.26 41.66 -19.13
N VAL A 358 -8.45 42.18 -18.78
CA VAL A 358 -9.39 42.74 -19.75
C VAL A 358 -9.32 44.26 -19.74
N ASN A 359 -9.30 44.87 -20.93
CA ASN A 359 -9.44 46.32 -21.08
C ASN A 359 -10.89 46.74 -20.75
N PRO A 360 -11.13 47.57 -19.71
CA PRO A 360 -12.50 47.99 -19.36
C PRO A 360 -13.21 48.79 -20.45
N ASN A 361 -12.44 49.46 -21.33
CA ASN A 361 -12.97 50.29 -22.41
C ASN A 361 -13.21 49.49 -23.70
N ASP A 362 -12.60 48.31 -23.83
CA ASP A 362 -12.74 47.42 -24.99
C ASP A 362 -12.69 45.95 -24.52
N MET A 363 -13.80 45.49 -23.95
CA MET A 363 -13.89 44.16 -23.34
C MET A 363 -13.88 43.02 -24.36
N ASP A 364 -14.05 43.29 -25.65
CA ASP A 364 -14.12 42.29 -26.72
C ASP A 364 -12.82 42.18 -27.54
N ASN A 365 -11.77 42.89 -27.15
CA ASN A 365 -10.50 42.86 -27.85
C ASN A 365 -9.90 41.43 -27.88
N PRO A 366 -9.71 40.83 -29.07
CA PRO A 366 -9.17 39.47 -29.20
C PRO A 366 -7.72 39.35 -28.72
N LYS A 367 -6.95 40.45 -28.66
CA LYS A 367 -5.59 40.45 -28.10
C LYS A 367 -5.55 40.24 -26.58
N ASP A 368 -6.58 40.71 -25.87
CA ASP A 368 -6.67 40.65 -24.40
C ASP A 368 -7.47 39.41 -23.92
N ASN A 369 -8.19 38.75 -24.84
CA ASN A 369 -9.09 37.63 -24.55
C ASN A 369 -8.67 36.32 -25.23
N THR A 370 -7.38 36.01 -25.26
CA THR A 370 -6.91 34.77 -25.91
C THR A 370 -7.48 33.52 -25.23
N GLU A 371 -8.02 32.60 -26.03
CA GLU A 371 -8.46 31.29 -25.54
C GLU A 371 -7.26 30.45 -25.07
N HIS A 372 -7.52 29.51 -24.15
CA HIS A 372 -6.49 28.60 -23.66
C HIS A 372 -5.98 27.68 -24.78
N GLY A 373 -4.66 27.66 -25.03
CA GLY A 373 -4.06 26.92 -26.15
C GLY A 373 -4.41 25.43 -26.21
N LEU A 374 -4.48 24.73 -25.07
CA LEU A 374 -4.91 23.33 -25.04
C LEU A 374 -6.38 23.15 -25.44
N MET A 375 -7.28 24.06 -25.04
CA MET A 375 -8.69 23.97 -25.42
C MET A 375 -8.85 24.15 -26.93
N VAL A 376 -8.11 25.09 -27.53
CA VAL A 376 -8.07 25.31 -28.99
C VAL A 376 -7.54 24.07 -29.71
N PHE A 377 -6.44 23.47 -29.24
CA PHE A 377 -5.89 22.25 -29.82
C PHE A 377 -6.90 21.09 -29.82
N PHE A 378 -7.55 20.85 -28.67
CA PHE A 378 -8.51 19.75 -28.56
C PHE A 378 -9.76 19.99 -29.41
N ARG A 379 -10.30 21.21 -29.44
CA ARG A 379 -11.50 21.58 -30.21
C ARG A 379 -11.25 21.56 -31.72
N ASP A 380 -10.17 22.18 -32.18
CA ASP A 380 -10.00 22.52 -33.59
C ASP A 380 -9.15 21.49 -34.36
N TYR A 381 -8.23 20.79 -33.69
CA TYR A 381 -7.36 19.80 -34.34
C TYR A 381 -7.69 18.37 -33.92
N PHE A 382 -7.67 18.08 -32.62
CA PHE A 382 -7.85 16.72 -32.13
C PHE A 382 -9.26 16.18 -32.37
N ALA A 383 -10.29 16.97 -32.08
CA ALA A 383 -11.68 16.56 -32.31
C ALA A 383 -11.99 16.35 -33.79
N VAL A 384 -11.42 17.17 -34.69
CA VAL A 384 -11.59 17.01 -36.14
C VAL A 384 -10.89 15.72 -36.62
N PHE A 385 -9.67 15.47 -36.14
CA PHE A 385 -8.93 14.24 -36.43
C PHE A 385 -9.70 12.99 -35.96
N LEU A 386 -10.17 12.97 -34.72
CA LEU A 386 -10.93 11.86 -34.15
C LEU A 386 -12.32 11.70 -34.81
N SER A 387 -12.89 12.78 -35.32
CA SER A 387 -14.20 12.77 -35.96
C SER A 387 -14.20 12.13 -37.36
N ASN A 388 -13.02 11.99 -37.98
CA ASN A 388 -12.85 11.35 -39.28
C ASN A 388 -13.32 9.88 -39.25
N GLY A 389 -14.17 9.49 -40.20
CA GLY A 389 -14.78 8.15 -40.25
C GLY A 389 -13.75 7.01 -40.29
N PHE A 390 -12.64 7.19 -41.01
CA PHE A 390 -11.57 6.18 -41.05
C PHE A 390 -10.91 6.01 -39.68
N VAL A 391 -10.61 7.12 -39.00
CA VAL A 391 -9.99 7.12 -37.67
C VAL A 391 -10.92 6.48 -36.65
N LYS A 392 -12.23 6.76 -36.70
CA LYS A 392 -13.23 6.11 -35.83
C LYS A 392 -13.23 4.59 -35.97
N VAL A 393 -13.27 4.09 -37.21
CA VAL A 393 -13.25 2.64 -37.48
C VAL A 393 -11.96 2.01 -36.95
N LEU A 394 -10.82 2.68 -37.16
CA LEU A 394 -9.53 2.23 -36.67
C LEU A 394 -9.47 2.19 -35.14
N VAL A 395 -9.97 3.23 -34.45
CA VAL A 395 -10.05 3.28 -32.98
C VAL A 395 -10.92 2.14 -32.45
N ILE A 396 -12.11 1.93 -33.04
CA ILE A 396 -13.01 0.83 -32.64
C ILE A 396 -12.33 -0.53 -32.84
N LEU A 397 -11.61 -0.74 -33.95
CA LEU A 397 -10.86 -1.98 -34.19
C LEU A 397 -9.77 -2.19 -33.14
N ILE A 398 -8.98 -1.16 -32.82
CA ILE A 398 -7.92 -1.26 -31.81
C ILE A 398 -8.49 -1.58 -30.43
N PHE A 399 -9.53 -0.87 -29.98
CA PHE A 399 -10.17 -1.16 -28.69
C PHE A 399 -10.87 -2.53 -28.68
N GLY A 400 -11.43 -2.97 -29.81
CA GLY A 400 -11.99 -4.30 -29.96
C GLY A 400 -10.94 -5.41 -29.84
N CYS A 401 -9.78 -5.25 -30.51
CA CYS A 401 -8.65 -6.16 -30.37
C CYS A 401 -8.08 -6.15 -28.94
N TYR A 402 -7.96 -4.97 -28.32
CA TYR A 402 -7.52 -4.86 -26.93
C TYR A 402 -8.48 -5.57 -25.98
N LEU A 403 -9.80 -5.38 -26.14
CA LEU A 403 -10.80 -6.04 -25.32
C LEU A 403 -10.79 -7.57 -25.51
N ALA A 404 -10.60 -8.05 -26.74
CA ALA A 404 -10.45 -9.48 -27.02
C ALA A 404 -9.19 -10.06 -26.35
N GLY A 405 -8.07 -9.34 -26.43
CA GLY A 405 -6.81 -9.71 -25.76
C GLY A 405 -6.94 -9.71 -24.24
N ALA A 406 -7.58 -8.69 -23.66
CA ALA A 406 -7.86 -8.62 -22.23
C ALA A 406 -8.80 -9.74 -21.79
N GLY A 407 -9.84 -10.04 -22.59
CA GLY A 407 -10.75 -11.16 -22.33
C GLY A 407 -10.05 -12.51 -22.35
N TYR A 408 -9.10 -12.72 -23.27
CA TYR A 408 -8.22 -13.89 -23.24
C TYR A 408 -7.31 -13.89 -22.00
N GLY A 409 -6.72 -12.75 -21.66
CA GLY A 409 -5.86 -12.60 -20.48
C GLY A 409 -6.57 -12.97 -19.17
N VAL A 410 -7.86 -12.64 -19.03
CA VAL A 410 -8.67 -13.06 -17.87
C VAL A 410 -8.74 -14.58 -17.71
N THR A 411 -8.71 -15.34 -18.81
CA THR A 411 -8.71 -16.82 -18.74
C THR A 411 -7.38 -17.42 -18.29
N GLN A 412 -6.32 -16.61 -18.20
CA GLN A 412 -4.97 -17.01 -17.80
C GLN A 412 -4.58 -16.44 -16.42
N ILE A 413 -5.52 -15.81 -15.70
CA ILE A 413 -5.25 -15.29 -14.36
C ILE A 413 -5.12 -16.47 -13.40
N GLU A 414 -3.94 -16.60 -12.80
CA GLU A 414 -3.71 -17.54 -11.71
C GLU A 414 -4.30 -16.97 -10.42
N GLU A 415 -5.10 -17.78 -9.73
CA GLU A 415 -5.70 -17.41 -8.45
C GLU A 415 -4.70 -17.63 -7.31
N GLY A 416 -4.62 -16.66 -6.40
CA GLY A 416 -3.83 -16.77 -5.17
C GLY A 416 -2.90 -15.58 -4.95
N LEU A 417 -2.69 -15.25 -3.68
CA LEU A 417 -1.64 -14.34 -3.26
C LEU A 417 -0.46 -15.19 -2.79
N GLU A 418 0.63 -15.21 -3.56
CA GLU A 418 1.87 -15.79 -3.08
C GLU A 418 2.33 -15.00 -1.84
N ARG A 419 2.38 -15.65 -0.67
CA ARG A 419 2.83 -15.05 0.60
C ARG A 419 4.19 -14.34 0.43
N ARG A 420 5.06 -14.92 -0.38
CA ARG A 420 6.34 -14.37 -0.85
C ARG A 420 6.27 -12.94 -1.40
N LYS A 421 5.22 -12.60 -2.17
CA LYS A 421 5.08 -11.29 -2.82
C LYS A 421 4.68 -10.16 -1.85
N VAL A 422 4.24 -10.50 -0.64
CA VAL A 422 3.87 -9.53 0.41
C VAL A 422 5.11 -8.99 1.13
N ALA A 423 6.13 -9.84 1.30
CA ALA A 423 7.37 -9.48 1.96
C ALA A 423 8.26 -8.60 1.08
N LYS A 424 9.03 -7.69 1.69
CA LYS A 424 9.97 -6.84 0.96
C LYS A 424 11.14 -7.67 0.41
N ASN A 425 11.62 -7.32 -0.78
CA ASN A 425 12.83 -7.93 -1.36
C ASN A 425 14.00 -7.91 -0.35
N GLY A 426 14.54 -9.09 -0.04
CA GLY A 426 15.61 -9.28 0.95
C GLY A 426 15.14 -9.48 2.39
N SER A 427 13.84 -9.62 2.65
CA SER A 427 13.32 -10.02 3.96
C SER A 427 13.64 -11.50 4.26
N TYR A 428 13.88 -11.80 5.54
CA TYR A 428 14.03 -13.17 6.04
C TYR A 428 12.77 -14.02 5.82
N ALA A 429 11.60 -13.39 5.76
CA ALA A 429 10.33 -14.08 5.53
C ALA A 429 10.26 -14.73 4.14
N ILE A 430 10.92 -14.14 3.13
CA ILE A 430 11.01 -14.72 1.79
C ILE A 430 11.76 -16.06 1.84
N GLU A 431 12.88 -16.09 2.56
CA GLU A 431 13.63 -17.33 2.72
C GLU A 431 12.81 -18.40 3.43
N PHE A 432 12.03 -18.04 4.44
CA PHE A 432 11.11 -18.97 5.09
C PHE A 432 10.05 -19.52 4.13
N PHE A 433 9.32 -18.65 3.42
CA PHE A 433 8.27 -19.09 2.50
C PHE A 433 8.83 -19.95 1.35
N ASP A 434 10.00 -19.59 0.81
CA ASP A 434 10.65 -20.38 -0.24
C ASP A 434 11.00 -21.79 0.29
N ARG A 435 11.46 -21.93 1.54
CA ARG A 435 11.81 -23.23 2.15
C ARG A 435 10.58 -24.05 2.54
N GLU A 436 9.53 -23.40 3.01
CA GLU A 436 8.25 -24.03 3.30
C GLU A 436 7.65 -24.62 2.02
N ASP A 437 7.64 -23.84 0.93
CA ASP A 437 7.14 -24.29 -0.37
C ASP A 437 7.98 -25.43 -0.98
N ASP A 438 9.30 -25.37 -0.84
CA ASP A 438 10.21 -26.39 -1.39
C ASP A 438 10.13 -27.74 -0.64
N TYR A 439 9.97 -27.73 0.69
CA TYR A 439 10.16 -28.94 1.51
C TYR A 439 8.89 -29.43 2.23
N TYR A 440 7.86 -28.62 2.44
CA TYR A 440 6.72 -28.99 3.28
C TYR A 440 5.37 -29.09 2.53
N ARG A 441 5.35 -28.93 1.20
CA ARG A 441 4.11 -29.05 0.38
C ARG A 441 3.55 -30.46 0.23
N GLU A 442 4.36 -31.51 0.30
CA GLU A 442 3.91 -32.90 0.03
C GLU A 442 3.03 -33.47 1.15
N PHE A 443 3.27 -33.06 2.40
CA PHE A 443 2.48 -33.45 3.56
C PHE A 443 1.97 -32.19 4.27
N PRO A 444 0.99 -31.48 3.69
CA PRO A 444 0.45 -30.29 4.32
C PRO A 444 -0.30 -30.72 5.58
N TYR A 445 0.31 -30.52 6.74
CA TYR A 445 -0.44 -30.53 7.98
C TYR A 445 -1.42 -29.36 7.90
N SER A 446 -2.72 -29.66 7.80
CA SER A 446 -3.73 -28.62 7.59
C SER A 446 -3.85 -27.74 8.84
N GLU A 447 -3.28 -26.54 8.74
CA GLU A 447 -3.38 -25.43 9.71
C GLU A 447 -4.84 -25.14 10.11
N ASP A 448 -5.81 -25.42 9.23
CA ASP A 448 -7.24 -25.10 9.42
C ASP A 448 -7.99 -25.97 10.44
N SER A 449 -7.43 -27.10 10.89
CA SER A 449 -8.15 -28.02 11.81
C SER A 449 -8.05 -27.64 13.29
N LEU A 450 -7.17 -26.69 13.65
CA LEU A 450 -7.02 -26.12 14.98
C LEU A 450 -7.36 -24.62 14.94
N GLY A 451 -8.66 -24.34 14.87
CA GLY A 451 -9.19 -22.98 14.90
C GLY A 451 -8.57 -22.14 16.03
N ASN A 452 -8.16 -20.93 15.68
CA ASN A 452 -7.65 -19.90 16.58
C ASN A 452 -6.41 -20.29 17.39
N THR A 453 -5.36 -20.80 16.72
CA THR A 453 -4.05 -20.95 17.37
C THR A 453 -2.97 -20.21 16.55
N VAL A 454 -2.25 -19.34 17.24
CA VAL A 454 -1.22 -18.41 16.76
C VAL A 454 0.04 -19.21 16.38
N PHE A 455 0.64 -18.93 15.21
CA PHE A 455 1.81 -19.62 14.65
C PHE A 455 3.11 -18.84 14.81
#